data_AF-A0A964KBV7-F1
#
_entry.id   AF-A0A964KBV7-F1
#
_cell.length_a   1.000
_cell.length_b   1.000
_cell.length_c   1.000
_cell.angle_alpha   90.00
_cell.angle_beta   90.00
_cell.angle_gamma   90.00
#
_symmetry.space_group_name_H-M   'P 1'
#
loop_
_entity.id
_entity.type
_entity.pdbx_description
1 polymer ?
#
loop_
_entity_poly.entity_id
_entity_poly.type
_entity_poly.pdbx_seq_one_letter_code
_entity_poly.pdbx_strand_id
1 'polypeptide(L)'
;MADGAKHNAERAVKGMKPLVAIPATQVMTRLESLTPWDDSLIWGYGDLRLVWRALGKDTRDCEVIFQRVPGDTRALPPQARLLGFDVAYTNSDHFSCICDALFLPRWHGTDQEGVLFAEHFARLNEHGLFRSQRDAEAYLAHYHSFDWTEHSDGTAVLEIHAIRM
;
A
#
# COMPACT_ATOMS: atom_id res chain seq x y z
N MET A 1 2.78 24.38 -9.80
CA MET A 1 1.47 24.52 -9.12
C MET A 1 1.37 23.77 -7.78
N ALA A 2 2.46 23.14 -7.28
CA ALA A 2 2.42 22.29 -6.07
C ALA A 2 2.49 23.02 -4.71
N ASP A 3 3.00 24.26 -4.66
CA ASP A 3 3.21 24.98 -3.39
C ASP A 3 1.92 25.51 -2.74
N GLY A 4 0.92 25.89 -3.54
CA GLY A 4 -0.35 26.42 -3.04
C GLY A 4 -1.22 25.35 -2.35
N ALA A 5 -1.17 24.11 -2.84
CA ALA A 5 -1.94 22.99 -2.29
C ALA A 5 -1.41 22.53 -0.92
N LYS A 6 -0.08 22.46 -0.76
CA LYS A 6 0.57 22.13 0.53
C LYS A 6 0.22 23.13 1.64
N HIS A 7 0.24 24.43 1.32
CA HIS A 7 -0.02 25.47 2.31
C HIS A 7 -1.49 25.46 2.82
N ASN A 8 -2.43 25.06 1.96
CA ASN A 8 -3.84 24.91 2.33
C ASN A 8 -4.10 23.65 3.16
N ALA A 9 -3.45 22.53 2.86
CA ALA A 9 -3.58 21.29 3.63
C ALA A 9 -3.05 21.44 5.06
N GLU A 10 -1.88 22.06 5.24
CA GLU A 10 -1.32 22.31 6.57
C GLU A 10 -2.22 23.22 7.42
N ARG A 11 -2.83 24.25 6.81
CA ARG A 11 -3.80 25.13 7.49
C ARG A 11 -5.10 24.40 7.85
N ALA A 12 -5.62 23.56 6.97
CA ALA A 12 -6.84 22.78 7.20
C ALA A 12 -6.68 21.82 8.40
N VAL A 13 -5.52 21.17 8.51
CA VAL A 13 -5.24 20.20 9.58
C VAL A 13 -4.90 20.90 10.92
N LYS A 14 -4.30 22.10 10.90
CA LYS A 14 -3.96 22.85 12.13
C LYS A 14 -5.19 23.24 12.96
N GLY A 15 -6.38 23.26 12.35
CA GLY A 15 -7.67 23.50 13.00
C GLY A 15 -8.48 22.24 13.31
N MET A 16 -8.02 21.04 12.91
CA MET A 16 -8.74 19.80 13.18
C MET A 16 -8.66 19.45 14.67
N LYS A 17 -9.83 19.35 15.31
CA LYS A 17 -9.91 18.67 16.61
C LYS A 17 -9.42 17.23 16.43
N PRO A 18 -8.59 16.69 17.35
CA PRO A 18 -8.18 15.29 17.32
C PRO A 18 -9.39 14.40 17.17
N LEU A 19 -9.36 13.48 16.21
CA LEU A 19 -10.48 12.58 15.97
C LEU A 19 -10.44 11.52 17.06
N VAL A 20 -11.36 11.63 18.03
CA VAL A 20 -11.48 10.65 19.10
C VAL A 20 -12.20 9.44 18.53
N ALA A 21 -11.48 8.33 18.40
CA ALA A 21 -11.98 6.98 18.12
C ALA A 21 -12.86 6.87 16.86
N ILE A 22 -12.26 7.07 15.69
CA ILE A 22 -12.93 6.86 14.40
C ILE A 22 -12.09 5.88 13.56
N PRO A 23 -12.68 4.87 12.88
CA PRO A 23 -11.94 3.99 11.98
C PRO A 23 -11.09 4.77 10.98
N ALA A 24 -9.91 4.25 10.61
CA ALA A 24 -8.98 4.91 9.69
C ALA A 24 -9.66 5.33 8.37
N THR A 25 -10.60 4.53 7.87
CA THR A 25 -11.41 4.83 6.69
C THR A 25 -12.19 6.14 6.81
N GLN A 26 -12.80 6.43 7.97
CA GLN A 26 -13.54 7.68 8.19
C GLN A 26 -12.61 8.89 8.34
N VAL A 27 -11.39 8.68 8.84
CA VAL A 27 -10.35 9.73 8.87
C VAL A 27 -9.92 10.08 7.45
N MET A 28 -9.72 9.07 6.59
CA MET A 28 -9.37 9.26 5.19
C MET A 28 -10.49 9.95 4.40
N THR A 29 -11.73 9.49 4.49
CA THR A 29 -12.90 10.15 3.86
C THR A 29 -13.03 11.61 4.28
N ARG A 30 -12.72 11.93 5.54
CA ARG A 30 -12.75 13.31 6.02
C ARG A 30 -11.59 14.13 5.48
N LEU A 31 -10.39 13.55 5.37
CA LEU A 31 -9.24 14.23 4.75
C LEU A 31 -9.50 14.52 3.28
N GLU A 32 -10.07 13.59 2.52
CA GLU A 32 -10.54 13.81 1.14
C GLU A 32 -11.54 14.97 1.07
N SER A 33 -12.50 15.04 1.99
CA SER A 33 -13.47 16.16 2.00
C SER A 33 -12.86 17.53 2.33
N LEU A 34 -11.66 17.57 2.91
CA LEU A 34 -10.99 18.78 3.40
C LEU A 34 -9.77 19.17 2.55
N THR A 35 -9.37 18.33 1.61
CA THR A 35 -8.19 18.50 0.78
C THR A 35 -8.57 18.25 -0.69
N PRO A 36 -7.80 18.72 -1.68
CA PRO A 36 -8.03 18.35 -3.07
C PRO A 36 -7.52 16.93 -3.39
N TRP A 37 -7.35 16.07 -2.39
CA TRP A 37 -6.87 14.70 -2.58
C TRP A 37 -8.02 13.82 -3.04
N ASP A 38 -7.83 13.18 -4.21
CA ASP A 38 -8.71 12.14 -4.73
C ASP A 38 -8.17 10.76 -4.30
N ASP A 39 -9.07 9.80 -4.06
CA ASP A 39 -8.76 8.40 -3.77
C ASP A 39 -7.85 8.10 -2.55
N SER A 40 -7.92 8.90 -1.48
CA SER A 40 -7.22 8.61 -0.22
C SER A 40 -5.69 8.50 -0.34
N LEU A 41 -5.09 9.06 -1.39
CA LEU A 41 -3.67 8.87 -1.68
C LEU A 41 -2.76 9.72 -0.77
N ILE A 42 -1.84 9.05 -0.08
CA ILE A 42 -0.77 9.65 0.73
C ILE A 42 0.48 9.82 -0.15
N TRP A 43 0.69 11.03 -0.68
CA TRP A 43 1.71 11.31 -1.70
C TRP A 43 3.14 11.44 -1.15
N GLY A 44 3.28 11.56 0.16
CA GLY A 44 4.58 11.56 0.82
C GLY A 44 4.52 11.64 2.34
N TYR A 45 5.70 11.69 2.95
CA TYR A 45 5.83 11.63 4.40
C TYR A 45 5.12 12.78 5.14
N GLY A 46 5.04 13.96 4.53
CA GLY A 46 4.30 15.09 5.10
C GLY A 46 2.82 14.77 5.29
N ASP A 47 2.19 14.21 4.26
CA ASP A 47 0.77 13.85 4.25
C ASP A 47 0.51 12.74 5.28
N LEU A 48 1.40 11.75 5.35
CA LEU A 48 1.34 10.69 6.35
C LEU A 48 1.31 11.25 7.77
N ARG A 49 2.17 12.23 8.08
CA ARG A 49 2.22 12.86 9.42
C ARG A 49 0.93 13.58 9.77
N LEU A 50 0.24 14.16 8.78
CA LEU A 50 -1.04 14.82 8.99
C LEU A 50 -2.12 13.80 9.32
N VAL A 51 -2.22 12.72 8.54
CA VAL A 51 -3.15 11.60 8.79
C VAL A 51 -2.89 10.99 10.17
N TRP A 52 -1.63 10.69 10.47
CA TRP A 52 -1.23 10.09 11.75
C TRP A 52 -1.62 10.94 12.96
N ARG A 53 -1.39 12.26 12.90
CA ARG A 53 -1.83 13.18 13.95
C ARG A 53 -3.35 13.26 14.06
N ALA A 54 -4.06 13.14 12.95
CA ALA A 54 -5.52 13.16 12.93
C ALA A 54 -6.13 11.93 13.61
N LEU A 55 -5.49 10.75 13.54
CA LEU A 55 -5.92 9.50 14.20
C LEU A 55 -6.00 9.61 15.74
N GLY A 56 -5.35 10.61 16.35
CA GLY A 56 -5.52 10.93 17.78
C GLY A 56 -4.49 10.27 18.70
N LYS A 57 -4.83 10.13 20.00
CA LYS A 57 -3.87 9.85 21.08
C LYS A 57 -3.49 8.38 21.29
N ASP A 58 -4.18 7.44 20.65
CA ASP A 58 -3.98 5.99 20.89
C ASP A 58 -3.39 5.25 19.70
N THR A 59 -2.46 5.89 19.00
CA THR A 59 -1.73 5.28 17.86
C THR A 59 -0.51 4.46 18.29
N ARG A 60 -0.34 4.20 19.59
CA ARG A 60 0.84 3.49 20.14
C ARG A 60 0.92 2.04 19.68
N ASP A 61 -0.22 1.44 19.41
CA ASP A 61 -0.35 0.07 18.91
C ASP A 61 -0.57 0.04 17.38
N CYS A 62 -0.43 1.19 16.70
CA CYS A 62 -0.53 1.28 15.26
C CYS A 62 0.87 1.32 14.63
N GLU A 63 0.95 0.84 13.40
CA GLU A 63 2.09 1.07 12.52
C GLU A 63 1.58 1.53 11.16
N VAL A 64 2.40 2.31 10.45
CA VAL A 64 2.09 2.70 9.08
C VAL A 64 2.73 1.69 8.15
N ILE A 65 1.91 1.11 7.27
CA ILE A 65 2.41 0.36 6.11
C ILE A 65 2.38 1.29 4.90
N PHE A 66 3.52 1.40 4.23
CA PHE A 66 3.73 2.29 3.09
C PHE A 66 4.25 1.50 1.90
N GLN A 67 3.66 1.73 0.73
CA GLN A 67 4.04 1.08 -0.52
C GLN A 67 4.85 2.06 -1.38
N ARG A 68 5.86 1.54 -2.08
CA ARG A 68 6.74 2.34 -2.93
C ARG A 68 7.16 1.57 -4.16
N VAL A 69 7.21 2.25 -5.30
CA VAL A 69 7.76 1.66 -6.54
C VAL A 69 9.28 1.50 -6.37
N PRO A 70 9.86 0.30 -6.62
CA PRO A 70 11.30 0.10 -6.58
C PRO A 70 12.05 1.11 -7.45
N GLY A 71 13.15 1.64 -6.93
CA GLY A 71 13.97 2.64 -7.64
C GLY A 71 13.44 4.08 -7.63
N ASP A 72 12.29 4.34 -7.00
CA ASP A 72 11.91 5.71 -6.64
C ASP A 72 13.04 6.36 -5.82
N THR A 73 13.32 7.64 -6.06
CA THR A 73 14.42 8.37 -5.41
C THR A 73 13.92 9.33 -4.32
N ARG A 74 12.60 9.49 -4.15
CA ARG A 74 12.03 10.28 -3.07
C ARG A 74 12.45 9.70 -1.73
N ALA A 75 12.84 10.59 -0.81
CA ALA A 75 13.34 10.20 0.50
C ALA A 75 12.26 9.47 1.32
N LEU A 76 12.63 8.29 1.83
CA LEU A 76 11.85 7.60 2.85
C LEU A 76 12.09 8.24 4.23
N PRO A 77 11.12 8.11 5.15
CA PRO A 77 11.33 8.48 6.55
C PRO A 77 12.52 7.73 7.15
N PRO A 78 13.32 8.34 8.04
CA PRO A 78 14.47 7.67 8.65
C PRO A 78 14.13 6.38 9.42
N GLN A 79 12.88 6.26 9.89
CA GLN A 79 12.38 5.11 10.63
C GLN A 79 11.79 4.02 9.73
N ALA A 80 11.75 4.24 8.41
CA ALA A 80 11.19 3.29 7.47
C ALA A 80 12.05 2.02 7.43
N ARG A 81 11.39 0.88 7.61
CA ARG A 81 11.99 -0.44 7.54
C ARG A 81 11.32 -1.22 6.42
N LEU A 82 12.11 -1.66 5.45
CA LEU A 82 11.64 -2.57 4.41
C LEU A 82 11.15 -3.88 5.07
N LEU A 83 9.91 -4.25 4.78
CA LEU A 83 9.30 -5.52 5.18
C LEU A 83 9.49 -6.59 4.10
N GLY A 84 9.52 -6.19 2.83
CA GLY A 84 9.63 -7.09 1.69
C GLY A 84 9.04 -6.47 0.43
N PHE A 85 8.73 -7.32 -0.53
CA PHE A 85 8.17 -6.93 -1.83
C PHE A 85 6.82 -7.60 -2.04
N ASP A 86 5.86 -6.82 -2.50
CA ASP A 86 4.55 -7.29 -2.96
C ASP A 86 4.46 -7.15 -4.48
N VAL A 87 3.46 -7.79 -5.06
CA VAL A 87 3.04 -7.58 -6.44
C VAL A 87 1.59 -7.15 -6.40
N ALA A 88 1.30 -5.93 -6.84
CA ALA A 88 -0.03 -5.34 -6.67
C ALA A 88 -0.47 -4.56 -7.91
N TYR A 89 -1.77 -4.55 -8.14
CA TYR A 89 -2.42 -3.67 -9.09
C TYR A 89 -2.66 -2.30 -8.43
N THR A 90 -2.16 -1.23 -9.02
CA THR A 90 -2.20 0.12 -8.41
C THR A 90 -3.01 1.15 -9.18
N ASN A 91 -3.71 0.78 -10.26
CA ASN A 91 -4.39 1.76 -11.12
C ASN A 91 -5.85 2.06 -10.73
N SER A 92 -6.54 1.18 -10.00
CA SER A 92 -7.90 1.44 -9.47
C SER A 92 -8.13 0.84 -8.08
N ASP A 93 -8.94 -0.21 -7.91
CA ASP A 93 -9.43 -0.78 -6.65
C ASP A 93 -8.35 -1.39 -5.73
N HIS A 94 -7.08 -1.24 -6.12
CA HIS A 94 -5.86 -1.60 -5.39
C HIS A 94 -5.90 -2.99 -4.72
N PHE A 95 -5.26 -3.99 -5.35
CA PHE A 95 -5.18 -5.33 -4.77
C PHE A 95 -3.78 -5.91 -4.87
N SER A 96 -3.43 -6.78 -3.92
CA SER A 96 -2.22 -7.61 -3.99
C SER A 96 -2.52 -8.87 -4.79
N CYS A 97 -1.75 -9.10 -5.85
CA CYS A 97 -1.79 -10.33 -6.64
C CYS A 97 -1.40 -11.55 -5.81
N ILE A 98 -0.63 -11.39 -4.72
CA ILE A 98 -0.33 -12.49 -3.78
C ILE A 98 -1.60 -12.88 -3.04
N CYS A 99 -2.29 -11.90 -2.44
CA CYS A 99 -3.54 -12.16 -1.71
C CYS A 99 -4.61 -12.78 -2.61
N ASP A 100 -4.66 -12.29 -3.85
CA ASP A 100 -5.58 -12.74 -4.86
C ASP A 100 -5.44 -14.25 -5.15
N ALA A 101 -4.22 -14.67 -5.44
CA ALA A 101 -3.91 -16.06 -5.77
C ALA A 101 -3.78 -16.99 -4.55
N LEU A 102 -3.51 -16.47 -3.35
CA LEU A 102 -3.32 -17.27 -2.14
C LEU A 102 -4.63 -17.50 -1.37
N PHE A 103 -5.47 -16.48 -1.24
CA PHE A 103 -6.69 -16.54 -0.40
C PHE A 103 -7.98 -16.62 -1.21
N LEU A 104 -7.98 -16.10 -2.45
CA LEU A 104 -9.15 -16.12 -3.34
C LEU A 104 -8.87 -16.88 -4.65
N PRO A 105 -8.25 -18.08 -4.61
CA PRO A 105 -7.72 -18.76 -5.79
C PRO A 105 -8.81 -19.24 -6.77
N ARG A 106 -10.10 -19.12 -6.41
CA ARG A 106 -11.22 -19.46 -7.31
C ARG A 106 -11.95 -18.23 -7.86
N TRP A 107 -11.63 -17.04 -7.36
CA TRP A 107 -12.16 -15.79 -7.90
C TRP A 107 -11.38 -15.39 -9.15
N HIS A 108 -10.04 -15.41 -9.06
CA HIS A 108 -9.13 -15.34 -10.19
C HIS A 108 -8.59 -16.76 -10.45
N GLY A 109 -8.30 -17.12 -11.69
CA GLY A 109 -8.02 -18.52 -12.07
C GLY A 109 -6.91 -19.18 -11.24
N THR A 110 -7.00 -20.51 -11.08
CA THR A 110 -5.97 -21.35 -10.47
C THR A 110 -6.07 -22.75 -11.07
N ASP A 111 -5.13 -23.63 -10.74
CA ASP A 111 -5.24 -25.04 -11.13
C ASP A 111 -6.30 -25.78 -10.31
N GLN A 112 -6.70 -26.98 -10.72
CA GLN A 112 -7.80 -27.70 -10.06
C GLN A 112 -7.57 -27.92 -8.55
N GLU A 113 -6.31 -28.06 -8.15
CA GLU A 113 -5.91 -28.34 -6.77
C GLU A 113 -5.67 -27.05 -5.95
N GLY A 114 -5.67 -25.88 -6.58
CA GLY A 114 -5.43 -24.58 -5.92
C GLY A 114 -4.00 -24.38 -5.44
N VAL A 115 -3.02 -25.02 -6.10
CA VAL A 115 -1.60 -25.03 -5.73
C VAL A 115 -0.69 -24.42 -6.79
N LEU A 116 -1.27 -23.83 -7.85
CA LEU A 116 -0.56 -23.25 -9.00
C LEU A 116 0.66 -22.38 -8.63
N PHE A 117 0.56 -21.63 -7.52
CA PHE A 117 1.59 -20.70 -7.06
C PHE A 117 2.33 -21.16 -5.79
N ALA A 118 2.15 -22.40 -5.35
CA ALA A 118 2.68 -22.91 -4.08
C ALA A 118 4.22 -22.73 -3.94
N GLU A 119 4.98 -22.92 -5.02
CA GLU A 119 6.43 -22.72 -5.02
C GLU A 119 6.85 -21.26 -4.80
N HIS A 120 6.05 -20.31 -5.28
CA HIS A 120 6.27 -18.89 -5.02
C HIS A 120 5.90 -18.57 -3.58
N PHE A 121 4.76 -19.09 -3.10
CA PHE A 121 4.29 -18.85 -1.74
C PHE A 121 5.21 -19.41 -0.66
N ALA A 122 5.91 -20.52 -0.94
CA ALA A 122 6.94 -21.06 -0.06
C ALA A 122 8.14 -20.10 0.19
N ARG A 123 8.31 -19.06 -0.63
CA ARG A 123 9.40 -18.08 -0.52
C ARG A 123 9.01 -16.82 0.26
N LEU A 124 7.73 -16.67 0.59
CA LEU A 124 7.25 -15.54 1.36
C LEU A 124 7.89 -15.52 2.76
N ASN A 125 8.03 -14.33 3.32
CA ASN A 125 8.51 -14.11 4.69
C ASN A 125 7.34 -14.15 5.69
N GLU A 126 7.63 -13.89 6.97
CA GLU A 126 6.59 -13.87 8.01
C GLU A 126 5.49 -12.82 7.80
N HIS A 127 5.69 -11.87 6.90
CA HIS A 127 4.71 -10.83 6.54
C HIS A 127 3.88 -11.21 5.30
N GLY A 128 4.09 -12.39 4.71
CA GLY A 128 3.43 -12.76 3.45
C GLY A 128 4.00 -12.03 2.22
N LEU A 129 5.24 -11.53 2.31
CA LEU A 129 5.90 -10.76 1.25
C LEU A 129 7.14 -11.49 0.72
N PHE A 130 7.56 -11.20 -0.51
CA PHE A 130 8.83 -11.71 -1.03
C PHE A 130 10.01 -11.02 -0.35
N ARG A 131 11.07 -11.78 -0.04
CA ARG A 131 12.30 -11.22 0.56
C ARG A 131 13.15 -10.43 -0.43
N SER A 132 13.00 -10.70 -1.72
CA SER A 132 13.79 -10.08 -2.78
C SER A 132 12.88 -9.56 -3.90
N GLN A 133 13.29 -8.44 -4.51
CA GLN A 133 12.62 -7.90 -5.70
C GLN A 133 12.57 -8.94 -6.82
N ARG A 134 13.66 -9.70 -6.99
CA ARG A 134 13.77 -10.74 -8.02
C ARG A 134 12.72 -11.84 -7.87
N ASP A 135 12.43 -12.29 -6.65
CA ASP A 135 11.39 -13.31 -6.43
C ASP A 135 9.99 -12.74 -6.73
N ALA A 136 9.74 -11.47 -6.38
CA ALA A 136 8.49 -10.80 -6.73
C ALA A 136 8.33 -10.62 -8.26
N GLU A 137 9.41 -10.25 -8.97
CA GLU A 137 9.42 -10.16 -10.43
C GLU A 137 9.17 -11.52 -11.09
N ALA A 138 9.77 -12.59 -10.55
CA ALA A 138 9.54 -13.95 -11.04
C ALA A 138 8.09 -14.40 -10.81
N TYR A 139 7.49 -14.04 -9.67
CA TYR A 139 6.08 -14.28 -9.40
C TYR A 139 5.19 -13.51 -10.38
N LEU A 140 5.42 -12.20 -10.57
CA LEU A 140 4.67 -11.36 -11.50
C LEU A 140 4.74 -11.89 -12.93
N ALA A 141 5.92 -12.32 -13.38
CA ALA A 141 6.11 -12.91 -14.70
C ALA A 141 5.31 -14.23 -14.87
N HIS A 142 5.27 -15.07 -13.83
CA HIS A 142 4.47 -16.30 -13.86
C HIS A 142 2.98 -15.99 -13.79
N TYR A 143 2.56 -15.05 -12.96
CA TYR A 143 1.18 -14.56 -12.86
C TYR A 143 0.69 -14.12 -14.24
N HIS A 144 1.42 -13.24 -14.94
CA HIS A 144 1.09 -12.79 -16.30
C HIS A 144 1.21 -13.85 -17.40
N SER A 145 1.62 -15.08 -17.09
CA SER A 145 1.60 -16.16 -18.08
C SER A 145 0.20 -16.77 -18.27
N PHE A 146 -0.77 -16.40 -17.44
CA PHE A 146 -2.13 -16.91 -17.48
C PHE A 146 -3.13 -15.88 -17.99
N ASP A 147 -4.02 -16.31 -18.89
CA ASP A 147 -5.00 -15.49 -19.62
C ASP A 147 -6.03 -14.77 -18.73
N TRP A 148 -6.35 -15.34 -17.57
CA TRP A 148 -7.29 -14.79 -16.60
C TRP A 148 -6.70 -13.66 -15.74
N THR A 149 -5.39 -13.43 -15.80
CA THR A 149 -4.77 -12.34 -15.04
C THR A 149 -5.05 -10.99 -15.68
N GLU A 150 -5.08 -9.95 -14.85
CA GLU A 150 -5.06 -8.59 -15.37
C GLU A 150 -3.67 -8.30 -15.94
N HIS A 151 -3.53 -8.37 -17.26
CA HIS A 151 -2.28 -8.06 -17.98
C HIS A 151 -2.09 -6.55 -18.20
N SER A 152 -2.97 -5.72 -17.65
CA SER A 152 -2.90 -4.28 -17.89
C SER A 152 -1.69 -3.68 -17.18
N ASP A 153 -1.19 -2.56 -17.70
CA ASP A 153 -0.03 -1.79 -17.26
C ASP A 153 -0.06 -1.35 -15.76
N GLY A 154 -1.03 -1.82 -14.98
CA GLY A 154 -1.26 -1.44 -13.60
C GLY A 154 -0.72 -2.37 -12.52
N THR A 155 -0.30 -3.59 -12.85
CA THR A 155 0.38 -4.46 -11.87
C THR A 155 1.87 -4.17 -11.82
N ALA A 156 2.40 -3.93 -10.61
CA ALA A 156 3.81 -3.65 -10.40
C ALA A 156 4.35 -4.36 -9.17
N VAL A 157 5.66 -4.58 -9.15
CA VAL A 157 6.38 -4.92 -7.92
C VAL A 157 6.47 -3.68 -7.05
N LEU A 158 6.15 -3.81 -5.76
CA LEU A 158 6.19 -2.73 -4.79
C LEU A 158 7.07 -3.10 -3.61
N GLU A 159 7.90 -2.16 -3.15
CA GLU A 159 8.52 -2.22 -1.83
C GLU A 159 7.45 -1.92 -0.77
N ILE A 160 7.38 -2.77 0.25
CA ILE A 160 6.50 -2.56 1.41
C ILE A 160 7.34 -2.18 2.62
N HIS A 161 7.06 -1.03 3.21
CA HIS A 161 7.79 -0.48 4.34
C HIS A 161 6.87 -0.34 5.55
N ALA A 162 7.37 -0.69 6.73
CA ALA A 162 6.78 -0.29 7.99
C ALA A 162 7.43 1.00 8.49
N ILE A 163 6.62 1.95 8.97
CA ILE A 163 7.08 3.16 9.62
C ILE A 163 6.45 3.19 11.01
N ARG A 164 7.31 3.19 12.04
CA ARG A 164 6.89 3.50 13.42
C ARG A 164 7.03 5.00 13.64
N MET A 165 5.92 5.61 14.03
CA MET A 165 5.75 7.05 14.16
C MET A 165 5.84 7.53 15.60
#